data_AF-A0A847YC50-F1
#
_entry.id   AF-A0A847YC50-F1
#
_cell.length_a   1.000
_cell.length_b   1.000
_cell.length_c   1.000
_cell.angle_alpha   90.00
_cell.angle_beta   90.00
_cell.angle_gamma   90.00
#
_symmetry.space_group_name_H-M   'P 1'
#
loop_
_entity.id
_entity.type
_entity.pdbx_description
1 polymer ?
#
loop_
_entity_poly.entity_id
_entity_poly.type
_entity_poly.pdbx_seq_one_letter_code
_entity_poly.pdbx_strand_id
1 'polypeptide(L)' 'MPTILRSGPYRFYVYSHESNEPPHVHVDRDDLSAKFWLRPVGLARN' A
#
# COMPACT_ATOMS: atom_id res chain seq x y z
N MET A 1 9.98 -2.76 -5.78
CA MET A 1 8.60 -2.42 -5.34
C MET A 1 7.68 -2.52 -6.56
N PRO A 2 7.13 -3.71 -6.85
CA PRO A 2 6.24 -3.89 -7.99
C PRO A 2 4.96 -3.07 -7.81
N THR A 3 4.58 -2.31 -8.83
CA THR A 3 3.31 -1.58 -8.86
C THR A 3 2.22 -2.55 -9.31
N ILE A 4 1.20 -2.73 -8.49
CA ILE A 4 0.11 -3.69 -8.76
C ILE A 4 -1.08 -3.02 -9.45
N LEU A 5 -1.27 -1.71 -9.26
CA LEU A 5 -2.35 -0.94 -9.87
C LEU A 5 -1.99 0.55 -9.96
N ARG A 6 -2.45 1.21 -11.02
CA ARG A 6 -2.51 2.68 -11.13
C ARG A 6 -3.94 3.09 -11.40
N SER A 7 -4.45 4.05 -10.65
CA SER A 7 -5.78 4.63 -10.82
C SER A 7 -5.69 6.14 -10.69
N GLY A 8 -5.79 6.87 -11.80
CA GLY A 8 -5.54 8.31 -11.83
C GLY A 8 -4.15 8.66 -11.23
N PRO A 9 -4.07 9.61 -10.29
CA PRO A 9 -2.80 10.00 -9.65
C PRO A 9 -2.32 9.00 -8.58
N TYR A 10 -3.08 7.94 -8.30
CA TYR A 10 -2.77 6.98 -7.24
C TYR A 10 -1.96 5.78 -7.77
N ARG A 11 -0.90 5.43 -7.05
CA ARG A 11 -0.05 4.26 -7.33
C ARG A 11 -0.13 3.27 -6.19
N PHE A 12 -0.57 2.04 -6.48
CA PHE A 12 -0.66 0.95 -5.52
C PHE A 12 0.51 -0.02 -5.71
N TYR A 13 1.21 -0.37 -4.64
CA TYR A 13 2.35 -1.28 -4.70
C TYR A 13 2.55 -2.06 -3.39
N VAL A 14 3.43 -3.06 -3.44
CA VAL A 14 3.83 -3.87 -2.28
C VAL A 14 5.36 -3.83 -2.11
N TYR A 15 5.82 -3.95 -0.87
CA TYR A 15 7.23 -4.17 -0.55
C TYR A 15 7.50 -5.65 -0.36
N SER A 16 8.58 -6.14 -0.98
CA SER A 16 8.95 -7.56 -0.95
C SER A 16 9.64 -7.99 0.35
N HIS A 17 9.95 -7.05 1.24
CA HIS A 17 10.70 -7.30 2.48
C HIS A 17 9.93 -6.88 3.75
N GLU A 18 8.60 -6.84 3.70
CA GLU A 18 7.75 -6.60 4.88
C GLU A 18 7.15 -7.92 5.35
N SER A 19 7.88 -8.64 6.21
CA SER A 19 7.57 -10.03 6.55
C SER A 19 6.70 -10.21 7.81
N ASN A 20 6.57 -9.18 8.65
CA ASN A 20 5.96 -9.29 9.98
C ASN A 20 4.62 -8.56 10.12
N GLU A 21 4.07 -8.05 9.02
CA GLU A 21 2.78 -7.35 8.99
C GLU A 21 1.72 -8.17 8.25
N PRO A 22 0.43 -8.04 8.61
CA PRO A 22 -0.66 -8.61 7.83
C PRO A 22 -0.62 -8.13 6.36
N PRO A 23 -1.25 -8.86 5.42
CA PRO A 23 -1.29 -8.47 4.02
C PRO A 23 -1.85 -7.05 3.83
N HIS A 24 -1.07 -6.19 3.18
CA HIS A 24 -1.39 -4.78 2.98
C HIS A 24 -0.83 -4.27 1.65
N VAL A 25 -1.27 -3.07 1.28
CA VAL A 25 -0.78 -2.33 0.11
C VAL A 25 -0.42 -0.91 0.53
N HIS A 26 0.58 -0.37 -0.15
CA HIS A 26 0.96 1.02 -0.05
C HIS A 26 0.35 1.79 -1.22
N VAL A 27 -0.06 3.02 -0.96
CA VAL A 27 -0.69 3.91 -1.93
C VAL A 27 0.01 5.26 -1.87
N ASP A 28 0.62 5.65 -2.98
CA ASP A 28 1.24 6.98 -3.13
C ASP A 28 0.37 7.89 -3.99
N ARG A 29 0.42 9.18 -3.68
CA ARG A 29 0.00 10.30 -4.52
C ARG A 29 0.90 11.51 -4.26
N ASP A 30 1.60 11.96 -5.29
CA ASP A 30 2.55 13.08 -5.17
C ASP A 30 3.53 12.83 -4.00
N ASP A 31 3.61 13.75 -3.03
CA ASP A 31 4.45 13.63 -1.83
C ASP A 31 3.73 12.98 -0.63
N LEU A 32 2.58 12.35 -0.86
CA LEU A 32 1.75 11.70 0.17
C LEU A 32 1.74 10.18 0.00
N SER A 33 1.82 9.48 1.12
CA SER A 33 1.76 8.01 1.18
C SER A 33 0.76 7.53 2.23
N ALA A 34 0.12 6.39 1.96
CA ALA A 34 -0.79 5.72 2.87
C ALA A 34 -0.65 4.19 2.79
N LYS A 35 -0.97 3.49 3.88
CA LYS A 35 -0.91 2.03 4.00
C LYS A 35 -2.29 1.48 4.34
N PHE A 36 -2.71 0.40 3.69
CA PHE A 36 -4.03 -0.22 3.90
C PHE A 36 -3.94 -1.73 4.06
N TRP A 37 -4.55 -2.27 5.12
CA TRP A 37 -4.78 -3.71 5.26
C TRP A 37 -5.69 -4.21 4.16
N LEU A 38 -5.49 -5.45 3.70
CA LEU A 38 -6.36 -6.09 2.71
C LEU A 38 -7.56 -6.79 3.36
N ARG A 39 -7.43 -7.24 4.62
CA ARG A 39 -8.47 -7.99 5.35
C ARG A 39 -8.44 -7.69 6.86
N PRO A 40 -9.50 -7.09 7.43
CA PRO A 40 -10.49 -6.27 6.71
C PRO A 40 -9.80 -5.07 6.04
N VAL A 41 -10.42 -4.50 5.01
CA VAL A 41 -9.88 -3.28 4.38
C VAL A 41 -9.95 -2.13 5.37
N GLY A 42 -8.81 -1.53 5.68
CA GLY A 42 -8.72 -0.45 6.67
C GLY A 42 -7.38 0.27 6.61
N LEU A 43 -7.39 1.54 7.03
CA LEU A 43 -6.17 2.34 7.13
C LEU A 43 -5.22 1.70 8.17
N ALA A 44 -3.99 1.46 7.76
CA ALA A 44 -2.93 0.93 8.60
C ALA A 44 -2.04 2.07 9.10
N ARG A 45 -1.49 1.91 10.31
CA ARG A 45 -0.47 2.79 10.91
C ARG A 45 0.74 1.92 11.27
N ASN A 46 1.94 2.49 11.21
CA ASN A 46 3.14 1.89 11.78
C ASN A 46 3.13 2.01 13.31
#